data_AF-A0A7R9LWD1-F1
#
_entry.id   AF-A0A7R9LWD1-F1
#
_cell.length_a   1.000
_cell.length_b   1.000
_cell.length_c   1.000
_cell.angle_alpha   90.00
_cell.angle_beta   90.00
_cell.angle_gamma   90.00
#
_symmetry.space_group_name_H-M   'P 1'
#
loop_
_entity.id
_entity.type
_entity.pdbx_description
1 polymer ?
#
loop_
_entity_poly.entity_id
_entity_poly.type
_entity_poly.pdbx_seq_one_letter_code
_entity_poly.pdbx_strand_id
1 'polypeptide(L)'
;MCDFCKQSPIFGIRWKCAECINYDLCSLCYHSDKHNVRHRFYRILNPGSERVIIEPRRKGKKIAVKGIFPGSRVVRGVDWQWEDQDGGNGKRGKVTEIQDWSAASPRSAAYIIWDNGAKNLYRVGFEGMADLKVVSDVKGHTVYRDHLPLLGEQGAGRSSVHGFQIGDMVNVDLDLEIVQSLQHGHGGWTEGMFECLGTTGTVVGIDEDHDIVVLYPSTN
;
A
#
# COMPACT_ATOMS: atom_id res chain seq x y z
N MET A 1 -1.48 -12.28 -15.11
CA MET A 1 -0.84 -11.55 -16.22
C MET A 1 -1.77 -10.45 -16.69
N CYS A 2 -1.25 -9.29 -17.10
CA CYS A 2 -2.01 -8.26 -17.80
C CYS A 2 -2.13 -8.62 -19.29
N ASP A 3 -3.34 -8.73 -19.82
CA ASP A 3 -3.57 -9.17 -21.19
C ASP A 3 -3.14 -8.15 -22.25
N PHE A 4 -3.00 -6.88 -21.89
CA PHE A 4 -2.52 -5.84 -22.79
C PHE A 4 -0.98 -5.76 -22.83
N CYS A 5 -0.33 -5.40 -21.72
CA CYS A 5 1.13 -5.20 -21.69
C CYS A 5 1.95 -6.44 -21.36
N LYS A 6 1.30 -7.58 -21.13
CA LYS A 6 1.92 -8.88 -20.79
C LYS A 6 2.69 -8.91 -19.46
N GLN A 7 2.59 -7.87 -18.64
CA GLN A 7 3.17 -7.86 -17.28
C GLN A 7 2.69 -9.09 -16.49
N SER A 8 3.63 -9.87 -15.98
CA SER A 8 3.37 -11.08 -15.20
C SER A 8 4.43 -11.24 -14.10
N PRO A 9 4.05 -11.32 -12.82
CA PRO A 9 2.70 -11.11 -12.29
C PRO A 9 2.21 -9.66 -12.48
N ILE A 10 0.92 -9.40 -12.25
CA ILE A 10 0.44 -8.01 -12.16
C ILE A 10 0.90 -7.48 -10.80
N PHE A 11 1.65 -6.37 -10.80
CA PHE A 11 2.05 -5.67 -9.59
C PHE A 11 1.02 -4.59 -9.22
N GLY A 12 0.66 -4.53 -7.93
CA GLY A 12 -0.39 -3.65 -7.42
C GLY A 12 -1.79 -4.14 -7.75
N ILE A 13 -2.71 -3.20 -7.99
CA ILE A 13 -4.14 -3.51 -8.22
C ILE A 13 -4.34 -4.31 -9.51
N ARG A 14 -5.06 -5.42 -9.40
CA ARG A 14 -5.55 -6.21 -10.53
C ARG A 14 -6.94 -5.74 -10.94
N TRP A 15 -7.10 -5.45 -12.24
CA TRP A 15 -8.38 -5.03 -12.83
C TRP A 15 -8.90 -6.13 -13.75
N LYS A 16 -9.85 -6.92 -13.27
CA LYS A 16 -10.43 -8.04 -14.02
C LYS A 16 -11.70 -7.59 -14.75
N CYS A 17 -11.78 -7.76 -16.07
CA CYS A 17 -13.00 -7.45 -16.80
C CYS A 17 -14.17 -8.33 -16.31
N ALA A 18 -15.32 -7.72 -16.03
CA ALA A 18 -16.50 -8.44 -15.55
C ALA A 18 -17.32 -9.08 -16.69
N GLU A 19 -17.06 -8.69 -17.93
CA GLU A 19 -17.83 -9.07 -19.11
C GLU A 19 -17.06 -10.03 -20.03
N CYS A 20 -15.74 -10.14 -19.89
CA CYS A 20 -14.90 -11.01 -20.70
C CYS A 20 -14.34 -12.17 -19.89
N ILE A 21 -14.26 -13.34 -20.53
CA ILE A 21 -13.65 -14.53 -19.94
C ILE A 21 -12.15 -14.28 -19.79
N ASN A 22 -11.66 -14.44 -18.56
CA ASN A 22 -10.24 -14.41 -18.21
C ASN A 22 -9.43 -13.21 -18.78
N TYR A 23 -10.01 -12.00 -18.74
CA TYR A 23 -9.33 -10.78 -19.18
C TYR A 23 -8.97 -9.88 -18.00
N ASP A 24 -7.70 -9.53 -17.87
CA ASP A 24 -7.11 -8.83 -16.74
C ASP A 24 -6.17 -7.71 -17.20
N LEU A 25 -6.20 -6.56 -16.51
CA LEU A 25 -5.32 -5.43 -16.75
C LEU A 25 -4.56 -5.05 -15.47
N CYS A 26 -3.33 -4.58 -15.63
CA CYS A 26 -2.63 -3.83 -14.57
C CYS A 26 -3.15 -2.38 -14.52
N SER A 27 -2.86 -1.66 -13.43
CA SER A 27 -3.32 -0.27 -13.23
C SER A 27 -2.92 0.68 -14.36
N LEU A 28 -1.71 0.57 -14.91
CA LEU A 28 -1.28 1.42 -16.02
C LEU A 28 -2.16 1.21 -17.26
N CYS A 29 -2.47 -0.04 -17.60
CA CYS A 29 -3.31 -0.36 -18.76
C CYS A 29 -4.77 0.01 -18.51
N TYR A 30 -5.29 -0.24 -17.30
CA TYR A 30 -6.64 0.12 -16.92
C TYR A 30 -6.87 1.63 -17.01
N HIS A 31 -5.95 2.44 -16.48
CA HIS A 31 -6.08 3.89 -16.50
C HIS A 31 -5.67 4.53 -17.85
N SER A 32 -5.01 3.79 -18.73
CA SER A 32 -4.66 4.24 -20.10
C SER A 32 -5.67 3.76 -21.16
N ASP A 33 -6.91 3.50 -20.74
CA ASP A 33 -8.04 3.16 -21.61
C ASP A 33 -7.82 1.94 -22.51
N LYS A 34 -6.97 1.00 -22.05
CA LYS A 34 -6.82 -0.29 -22.72
C LYS A 34 -8.04 -1.15 -22.45
N HIS A 35 -8.43 -1.99 -23.41
CA HIS A 35 -9.69 -2.73 -23.44
C HIS A 35 -10.94 -1.82 -23.54
N ASN A 36 -12.11 -2.42 -23.79
CA ASN A 36 -13.36 -1.69 -23.94
C ASN A 36 -13.67 -0.84 -22.69
N VAL A 37 -13.81 0.48 -22.86
CA VAL A 37 -14.13 1.43 -21.79
C VAL A 37 -15.60 1.34 -21.34
N ARG A 38 -16.45 0.65 -22.10
CA ARG A 38 -17.85 0.38 -21.72
C ARG A 38 -18.01 -0.82 -20.79
N HIS A 39 -17.00 -1.69 -20.72
CA HIS A 39 -17.05 -2.84 -19.83
C HIS A 39 -16.80 -2.41 -18.38
N ARG A 40 -17.53 -3.05 -17.45
CA ARG A 40 -17.25 -2.99 -16.02
C ARG A 40 -16.05 -3.86 -15.67
N PHE A 41 -15.39 -3.50 -14.59
CA PHE A 41 -14.24 -4.22 -14.08
C PHE A 41 -14.42 -4.53 -12.60
N TYR A 42 -13.91 -5.67 -12.17
CA TYR A 42 -13.63 -5.96 -10.78
C TYR A 42 -12.26 -5.39 -10.40
N ARG A 43 -12.23 -4.60 -9.33
CA ARG A 43 -11.01 -4.16 -8.65
C ARG A 43 -10.65 -5.19 -7.58
N ILE A 44 -9.43 -5.71 -7.64
CA ILE A 44 -8.89 -6.71 -6.71
C ILE A 44 -7.57 -6.15 -6.18
N LEU A 45 -7.51 -5.85 -4.89
CA LEU A 45 -6.37 -5.15 -4.27
C LEU A 45 -5.23 -6.11 -3.97
N ASN A 46 -5.56 -7.24 -3.33
CA ASN A 46 -4.60 -8.23 -2.88
C ASN A 46 -5.03 -9.63 -3.36
N PRO A 47 -4.11 -10.59 -3.50
CA PRO A 47 -4.47 -11.99 -3.67
C PRO A 47 -5.46 -12.44 -2.58
N GLY A 48 -6.59 -13.01 -2.99
CA GLY A 48 -7.65 -13.44 -2.05
C GLY A 48 -8.56 -12.32 -1.50
N SER A 49 -8.33 -11.04 -1.83
CA SER A 49 -9.26 -9.96 -1.45
C SER A 49 -10.59 -10.08 -2.19
N GLU A 50 -11.66 -9.60 -1.58
CA GLU A 50 -12.96 -9.48 -2.24
C GLU A 50 -12.84 -8.63 -3.52
N ARG A 51 -13.56 -9.04 -4.56
CA ARG A 51 -13.64 -8.31 -5.81
C ARG A 51 -14.71 -7.23 -5.71
N VAL A 52 -14.33 -5.98 -5.94
CA VAL A 52 -15.28 -4.85 -5.94
C VAL A 52 -15.66 -4.51 -7.38
N ILE A 53 -16.94 -4.54 -7.73
CA ILE A 53 -17.41 -4.14 -9.06
C ILE A 53 -17.27 -2.61 -9.23
N ILE A 54 -16.71 -2.18 -10.35
CA ILE A 54 -16.45 -0.78 -10.67
C ILE A 54 -17.23 -0.39 -11.94
N GLU A 55 -17.82 0.80 -11.91
CA GLU A 55 -18.57 1.37 -13.02
C GLU A 55 -17.72 1.50 -14.31
N PRO A 56 -18.37 1.52 -15.50
CA PRO A 56 -17.66 1.66 -16.77
C PRO A 56 -16.84 2.95 -16.87
N ARG A 57 -15.60 2.80 -17.33
CA ARG A 57 -14.66 3.90 -17.58
C ARG A 57 -15.18 4.97 -18.55
N ARG A 58 -16.08 4.62 -19.49
CA ARG A 58 -16.66 5.56 -20.47
C ARG A 58 -17.26 6.81 -19.82
N LYS A 59 -17.85 6.69 -18.63
CA LYS A 59 -18.46 7.80 -17.89
C LYS A 59 -17.54 8.39 -16.81
N GLY A 60 -16.40 7.76 -16.57
CA GLY A 60 -15.47 8.14 -15.51
C GLY A 60 -14.67 9.38 -15.88
N LYS A 61 -14.54 10.32 -14.93
CA LYS A 61 -13.66 11.47 -15.09
C LYS A 61 -12.22 11.06 -14.83
N LYS A 62 -11.35 11.34 -15.80
CA LYS A 62 -9.90 11.16 -15.65
C LYS A 62 -9.27 12.43 -15.09
N ILE A 63 -8.31 12.25 -14.19
CA ILE A 63 -7.45 13.32 -13.69
C ILE A 63 -5.98 12.97 -13.95
N ALA A 64 -5.15 13.96 -14.21
CA ALA A 64 -3.70 13.75 -14.31
C ALA A 64 -3.10 13.73 -12.91
N VAL A 65 -2.29 12.70 -12.61
CA VAL A 65 -1.45 12.72 -11.40
C VAL A 65 -0.28 13.68 -11.62
N LYS A 66 0.17 14.34 -10.56
CA LYS A 66 1.28 15.30 -10.58
C LYS A 66 2.29 14.94 -9.51
N GLY A 67 3.57 15.21 -9.78
CA GLY A 67 4.64 14.95 -8.83
C GLY A 67 5.96 14.63 -9.52
N ILE A 68 6.67 13.64 -8.98
CA ILE A 68 7.96 13.16 -9.48
C ILE A 68 7.72 12.27 -10.70
N PHE A 69 7.80 12.87 -11.88
CA PHE A 69 7.65 12.24 -13.20
C PHE A 69 8.69 12.82 -14.17
N PRO A 70 8.94 12.17 -15.33
CA PRO A 70 9.89 12.67 -16.32
C PRO A 70 9.64 14.13 -16.69
N GLY A 71 10.65 14.98 -16.50
CA GLY A 71 10.57 16.43 -16.72
C GLY A 71 10.41 17.26 -15.44
N SER A 72 10.00 16.66 -14.31
CA SER A 72 9.92 17.35 -13.03
C SER A 72 11.30 17.75 -12.50
N ARG A 73 11.31 18.82 -11.69
CA ARG A 73 12.51 19.30 -11.00
C ARG A 73 12.46 18.88 -9.55
N VAL A 74 13.57 18.38 -9.03
CA VAL A 74 13.68 17.81 -7.69
C VAL A 74 14.91 18.34 -6.96
N VAL A 75 14.90 18.21 -5.65
CA VAL A 75 16.04 18.32 -4.74
C VAL A 75 16.10 17.04 -3.89
N ARG A 76 17.17 16.84 -3.11
CA ARG A 76 17.19 15.74 -2.13
C ARG A 76 15.99 15.80 -1.17
N GLY A 77 15.46 14.62 -0.84
CA GLY A 77 14.30 14.41 0.02
C GLY A 77 14.69 14.13 1.48
N VAL A 78 13.72 13.64 2.25
CA VAL A 78 13.88 13.42 3.70
C VAL A 78 14.73 12.20 4.02
N ASP A 79 14.65 11.15 3.19
CA ASP A 79 15.36 9.88 3.40
C ASP A 79 16.69 9.81 2.63
N TRP A 80 17.21 10.97 2.21
CA TRP A 80 18.45 11.05 1.44
C TRP A 80 19.66 10.54 2.23
N GLN A 81 20.38 9.59 1.63
CA GLN A 81 21.57 8.95 2.22
C GLN A 81 22.72 8.83 1.20
N TRP A 82 22.73 9.68 0.18
CA TRP A 82 23.60 9.55 -1.00
C TRP A 82 24.70 10.62 -1.07
N GLU A 83 25.20 11.02 0.10
CA GLU A 83 26.23 12.06 0.23
C GLU A 83 25.88 13.34 -0.56
N ASP A 84 26.86 14.01 -1.16
CA ASP A 84 26.65 15.18 -2.02
C ASP A 84 26.67 14.84 -3.51
N GLN A 85 26.12 13.68 -3.90
CA GLN A 85 25.98 13.33 -5.33
C GLN A 85 25.16 14.36 -6.14
N ASP A 86 24.22 15.04 -5.48
CA ASP A 86 23.45 16.14 -6.04
C ASP A 86 24.22 17.49 -6.08
N GLY A 87 25.42 17.54 -5.51
CA GLY A 87 26.24 18.76 -5.37
C GLY A 87 25.94 19.57 -4.10
N GLY A 88 25.26 18.97 -3.12
CA GLY A 88 24.95 19.58 -1.82
C GLY A 88 23.46 19.86 -1.62
N ASN A 89 23.06 20.02 -0.36
CA ASN A 89 21.66 20.22 -0.02
C ASN A 89 21.04 21.44 -0.75
N GLY A 90 19.85 21.24 -1.31
CA GLY A 90 19.12 22.25 -2.07
C GLY A 90 19.53 22.39 -3.55
N LYS A 91 20.55 21.67 -4.01
CA LYS A 91 20.85 21.57 -5.45
C LYS A 91 19.77 20.80 -6.17
N ARG A 92 19.55 21.19 -7.43
CA ARG A 92 18.41 20.74 -8.23
C ARG A 92 18.85 19.72 -9.26
N GLY A 93 17.93 18.82 -9.57
CA GLY A 93 18.05 17.85 -10.65
C GLY A 93 16.76 17.76 -11.44
N LYS A 94 16.86 17.15 -12.62
CA LYS A 94 15.74 16.84 -13.50
C LYS A 94 15.51 15.34 -13.49
N VAL A 95 14.26 14.93 -13.23
CA VAL A 95 13.83 13.55 -13.42
C VAL A 95 13.81 13.25 -14.92
N THR A 96 14.52 12.22 -15.36
CA THR A 96 14.49 11.79 -16.75
C THR A 96 13.58 10.59 -16.96
N GLU A 97 13.54 9.68 -16.00
CA GLU A 97 12.77 8.43 -16.12
C GLU A 97 12.31 7.94 -14.75
N ILE A 98 11.17 7.25 -14.73
CA ILE A 98 10.72 6.44 -13.60
C ILE A 98 11.06 4.99 -13.92
N GLN A 99 11.84 4.37 -13.04
CA GLN A 99 12.37 3.03 -13.21
C GLN A 99 11.99 2.15 -12.03
N ASP A 100 12.30 0.87 -12.16
CA ASP A 100 12.12 -0.11 -11.11
C ASP A 100 13.37 -0.08 -10.22
N TRP A 101 13.20 0.04 -8.89
CA TRP A 101 14.35 -0.11 -7.98
C TRP A 101 14.81 -1.57 -7.96
N SER A 102 13.86 -2.50 -8.04
CA SER A 102 14.10 -3.93 -8.18
C SER A 102 12.97 -4.57 -8.97
N ALA A 103 13.19 -5.78 -9.50
CA ALA A 103 12.16 -6.52 -10.24
C ALA A 103 10.90 -6.81 -9.39
N ALA A 104 11.03 -6.82 -8.06
CA ALA A 104 9.91 -7.03 -7.14
C ALA A 104 9.16 -5.72 -6.78
N SER A 105 9.75 -4.56 -7.07
CA SER A 105 9.17 -3.25 -6.76
C SER A 105 9.24 -2.34 -7.99
N PRO A 106 8.35 -2.53 -8.97
CA PRO A 106 8.36 -1.72 -10.18
C PRO A 106 7.92 -0.28 -9.91
N ARG A 107 8.45 0.65 -10.71
CA ARG A 107 8.16 2.09 -10.65
C ARG A 107 8.37 2.73 -9.28
N SER A 108 9.39 2.28 -8.57
CA SER A 108 9.73 2.70 -7.21
C SER A 108 11.02 3.52 -7.14
N ALA A 109 11.56 3.90 -8.31
CA ALA A 109 12.78 4.68 -8.44
C ALA A 109 12.68 5.76 -9.52
N ALA A 110 13.52 6.79 -9.43
CA ALA A 110 13.63 7.84 -10.44
C ALA A 110 15.09 8.08 -10.80
N TYR A 111 15.39 8.08 -12.11
CA TYR A 111 16.71 8.43 -12.62
C TYR A 111 16.81 9.94 -12.79
N ILE A 112 17.84 10.54 -12.20
CA ILE A 112 18.02 11.99 -12.11
C ILE A 112 19.29 12.39 -12.84
N ILE A 113 19.20 13.51 -13.56
CA ILE A 113 20.37 14.28 -14.00
C ILE A 113 20.40 15.56 -13.16
N TRP A 114 21.39 15.68 -12.28
CA TRP A 114 21.63 16.86 -11.46
C TRP A 114 22.22 18.00 -12.29
N ASP A 115 22.00 19.24 -11.87
CA ASP A 115 22.47 20.42 -12.61
C ASP A 115 24.00 20.53 -12.66
N ASN A 116 24.70 19.90 -11.71
CA ASN A 116 26.16 19.76 -11.73
C ASN A 116 26.66 18.70 -12.74
N GLY A 117 25.77 18.02 -13.45
CA GLY A 117 26.07 16.98 -14.43
C GLY A 117 26.10 15.55 -13.86
N ALA A 118 26.08 15.38 -12.53
CA ALA A 118 26.02 14.08 -11.90
C ALA A 118 24.69 13.38 -12.20
N LYS A 119 24.70 12.05 -12.19
CA LYS A 119 23.53 11.24 -12.53
C LYS A 119 23.46 10.02 -11.65
N ASN A 120 22.28 9.70 -11.15
CA ASN A 120 22.06 8.43 -10.46
C ASN A 120 20.56 8.08 -10.38
N LEU A 121 20.30 6.89 -9.85
CA LEU A 121 18.98 6.38 -9.53
C LEU A 121 18.69 6.53 -8.03
N TYR A 122 17.51 7.05 -7.69
CA TYR A 122 17.11 7.30 -6.29
C TYR A 122 15.72 6.73 -5.99
N ARG A 123 15.44 6.42 -4.71
CA ARG A 123 14.17 5.80 -4.30
C ARG A 123 13.03 6.80 -4.33
N VAL A 124 11.90 6.35 -4.86
CA VAL A 124 10.61 7.06 -4.87
C VAL A 124 9.52 6.04 -4.54
N GLY A 125 9.37 5.73 -3.26
CA GLY A 125 8.40 4.78 -2.72
C GLY A 125 8.93 3.36 -2.50
N PHE A 126 10.14 3.02 -2.95
CA PHE A 126 10.79 1.76 -2.57
C PHE A 126 10.97 1.72 -1.05
N GLU A 127 10.47 0.67 -0.38
CA GLU A 127 10.44 0.57 1.09
C GLU A 127 9.82 1.80 1.80
N GLY A 128 8.93 2.54 1.11
CA GLY A 128 8.34 3.76 1.63
C GLY A 128 9.26 4.99 1.62
N MET A 129 10.46 4.88 1.05
CA MET A 129 11.49 5.91 1.09
C MET A 129 11.23 7.05 0.11
N ALA A 130 11.50 8.27 0.54
CA ALA A 130 11.37 9.51 -0.21
C ALA A 130 12.72 10.23 -0.31
N ASP A 131 13.63 9.67 -1.12
CA ASP A 131 14.96 10.25 -1.38
C ASP A 131 14.89 11.58 -2.15
N LEU A 132 13.75 11.90 -2.77
CA LEU A 132 13.59 13.08 -3.61
C LEU A 132 12.37 13.90 -3.20
N LYS A 133 12.53 15.22 -3.26
CA LYS A 133 11.44 16.18 -3.06
C LYS A 133 11.23 17.00 -4.32
N VAL A 134 10.00 17.04 -4.82
CA VAL A 134 9.65 17.84 -5.99
C VAL A 134 9.65 19.34 -5.66
N VAL A 135 10.22 20.14 -6.58
CA VAL A 135 10.20 21.62 -6.53
C VAL A 135 9.43 22.22 -7.71
N SER A 136 9.34 21.49 -8.83
CA SER A 136 8.43 21.80 -9.93
C SER A 136 7.85 20.50 -10.44
N ASP A 137 6.57 20.27 -10.18
CA ASP A 137 5.88 19.08 -10.64
C ASP A 137 5.61 19.11 -12.15
N VAL A 138 5.37 17.93 -12.71
CA VAL A 138 4.79 17.76 -14.04
C VAL A 138 3.63 16.78 -13.98
N LYS A 139 2.77 16.83 -15.01
CA LYS A 139 1.70 15.84 -15.17
C LYS A 139 2.32 14.50 -15.58
N GLY A 140 2.03 13.47 -14.80
CA GLY A 140 2.31 12.08 -15.15
C GLY A 140 1.18 11.44 -15.93
N HIS A 141 0.90 10.17 -15.65
CA HIS A 141 -0.23 9.46 -16.23
C HIS A 141 -1.57 10.02 -15.73
N THR A 142 -2.67 9.53 -16.31
CA THR A 142 -4.02 9.89 -15.88
C THR A 142 -4.64 8.71 -15.18
N VAL A 143 -5.53 8.96 -14.22
CA VAL A 143 -6.24 7.94 -13.44
C VAL A 143 -7.74 8.24 -13.38
N TYR A 144 -8.53 7.19 -13.24
CA TYR A 144 -9.94 7.28 -12.88
C TYR A 144 -10.01 7.39 -11.35
N ARG A 145 -10.01 8.62 -10.83
CA ARG A 145 -9.86 8.89 -9.38
C ARG A 145 -10.86 8.08 -8.55
N ASP A 146 -12.12 8.13 -8.92
CA ASP A 146 -13.21 7.54 -8.16
C ASP A 146 -13.23 6.00 -8.28
N HIS A 147 -12.36 5.41 -9.11
CA HIS A 147 -12.18 3.96 -9.22
C HIS A 147 -11.05 3.45 -8.31
N LEU A 148 -10.18 4.33 -7.81
CA LEU A 148 -9.11 3.96 -6.90
C LEU A 148 -9.67 3.63 -5.51
N PRO A 149 -9.06 2.68 -4.77
CA PRO A 149 -9.43 2.42 -3.38
C PRO A 149 -8.98 3.56 -2.48
N LEU A 150 -9.70 3.81 -1.39
CA LEU A 150 -9.14 4.59 -0.29
C LEU A 150 -8.09 3.73 0.43
N LEU A 151 -6.98 4.34 0.81
CA LEU A 151 -5.98 3.66 1.63
C LEU A 151 -6.57 3.39 3.01
N GLY A 152 -6.53 2.14 3.46
CA GLY A 152 -7.13 1.71 4.74
C GLY A 152 -8.61 1.32 4.66
N GLU A 153 -9.32 1.61 3.57
CA GLU A 153 -10.70 1.16 3.38
C GLU A 153 -10.71 -0.31 2.96
N GLN A 154 -11.09 -1.17 3.89
CA GLN A 154 -11.49 -2.53 3.60
C GLN A 154 -12.98 -2.48 3.28
N GLY A 155 -13.39 -3.09 2.15
CA GLY A 155 -14.76 -3.00 1.64
C GLY A 155 -15.82 -3.29 2.70
N ALA A 156 -17.02 -2.74 2.50
CA ALA A 156 -18.16 -2.95 3.38
C ALA A 156 -18.38 -4.46 3.63
N GLY A 157 -17.93 -4.96 4.78
CA GLY A 157 -18.04 -6.38 5.13
C GLY A 157 -16.76 -7.05 5.65
N ARG A 158 -15.60 -6.37 5.66
CA ARG A 158 -14.43 -6.87 6.39
C ARG A 158 -13.87 -5.81 7.32
N SER A 159 -14.26 -5.88 8.59
CA SER A 159 -13.35 -5.49 9.67
C SER A 159 -12.01 -6.13 9.37
N SER A 160 -10.98 -5.30 9.17
CA SER A 160 -9.57 -5.61 9.38
C SER A 160 -9.19 -7.07 9.25
N VAL A 161 -8.42 -7.38 8.22
CA VAL A 161 -7.51 -8.55 8.20
C VAL A 161 -6.50 -8.50 9.39
N HIS A 162 -6.57 -7.46 10.24
CA HIS A 162 -5.81 -7.24 11.47
C HIS A 162 -6.68 -6.97 12.72
N GLY A 163 -7.96 -7.37 12.73
CA GLY A 163 -8.79 -7.23 13.94
C GLY A 163 -9.38 -8.56 14.31
N PHE A 164 -9.34 -8.85 15.61
CA PHE A 164 -9.95 -10.04 16.18
C PHE A 164 -11.46 -10.02 15.98
N GLN A 165 -12.06 -11.19 15.88
CA GLN A 165 -13.50 -11.41 15.88
C GLN A 165 -13.88 -12.29 17.07
N ILE A 166 -15.13 -12.14 17.54
CA ILE A 166 -15.68 -13.04 18.55
C ILE A 166 -15.64 -14.47 18.01
N GLY A 167 -15.01 -15.38 18.76
CA GLY A 167 -14.76 -16.76 18.39
C GLY A 167 -13.34 -17.06 17.92
N ASP A 168 -12.51 -16.04 17.66
CA ASP A 168 -11.12 -16.25 17.27
C ASP A 168 -10.31 -16.88 18.42
N MET A 169 -9.42 -17.81 18.08
CA MET A 169 -8.47 -18.39 19.04
C MET A 169 -7.15 -17.60 19.02
N VAL A 170 -6.67 -17.22 20.19
CA VAL A 170 -5.53 -16.30 20.35
C VAL A 170 -4.50 -16.83 21.35
N ASN A 171 -3.23 -16.53 21.10
CA ASN A 171 -2.11 -16.81 22.01
C ASN A 171 -1.33 -15.51 22.24
N VAL A 172 -0.78 -15.36 23.43
CA VAL A 172 0.17 -14.29 23.74
C VAL A 172 1.59 -14.83 23.53
N ASP A 173 2.23 -14.42 22.44
CA ASP A 173 3.59 -14.80 22.06
C ASP A 173 4.57 -13.62 22.22
N LEU A 174 4.56 -13.04 23.42
CA LEU A 174 5.42 -11.92 23.82
C LEU A 174 5.92 -12.15 25.25
N ASP A 175 7.10 -11.63 25.55
CA ASP A 175 7.66 -11.67 26.90
C ASP A 175 6.78 -10.89 27.89
N LEU A 176 6.73 -11.37 29.13
CA LEU A 176 5.91 -10.79 30.21
C LEU A 176 6.09 -9.28 30.36
N GLU A 177 7.32 -8.78 30.30
CA GLU A 177 7.61 -7.34 30.45
C GLU A 177 6.97 -6.50 29.33
N ILE A 178 6.95 -7.02 28.10
CA ILE A 178 6.31 -6.36 26.95
C ILE A 178 4.80 -6.36 27.14
N VAL A 179 4.22 -7.51 27.54
CA VAL A 179 2.77 -7.63 27.78
C VAL A 179 2.31 -6.65 28.87
N GLN A 180 3.02 -6.59 30.00
CA GLN A 180 2.69 -5.67 31.10
C GLN A 180 2.74 -4.20 30.66
N SER A 181 3.74 -3.84 29.85
CA SER A 181 3.86 -2.48 29.30
C SER A 181 2.69 -2.13 28.38
N LEU A 182 2.30 -3.06 27.50
CA LEU A 182 1.19 -2.88 26.55
C LEU A 182 -0.19 -2.84 27.21
N GLN A 183 -0.34 -3.46 28.38
CA GLN A 183 -1.61 -3.46 29.12
C GLN A 183 -1.95 -2.11 29.79
N HIS A 184 -1.02 -1.15 29.84
CA HIS A 184 -1.33 0.18 30.40
C HIS A 184 -2.35 0.92 29.54
N GLY A 185 -3.50 1.24 30.14
CA GLY A 185 -4.63 1.85 29.42
C GLY A 185 -5.49 0.84 28.66
N HIS A 186 -5.19 -0.46 28.79
CA HIS A 186 -5.86 -1.56 28.07
C HIS A 186 -6.28 -2.70 29.01
N GLY A 187 -6.92 -2.37 30.14
CA GLY A 187 -7.34 -3.32 31.18
C GLY A 187 -6.30 -3.64 32.26
N GLY A 188 -5.03 -3.31 32.05
CA GLY A 188 -3.96 -3.51 33.04
C GLY A 188 -3.50 -4.97 33.18
N TRP A 189 -2.60 -5.22 34.12
CA TRP A 189 -2.07 -6.56 34.42
C TRP A 189 -2.32 -6.95 35.87
N THR A 190 -2.74 -8.20 36.11
CA THR A 190 -2.88 -8.80 37.45
C THR A 190 -2.23 -10.19 37.49
N GLU A 191 -1.89 -10.70 38.69
CA GLU A 191 -1.28 -12.03 38.83
C GLU A 191 -2.18 -13.18 38.34
N GLY A 192 -3.50 -12.99 38.27
CA GLY A 192 -4.40 -14.00 37.70
C GLY A 192 -4.22 -14.20 36.20
N MET A 193 -3.60 -13.25 35.49
CA MET A 193 -3.46 -13.29 34.03
C MET A 193 -2.29 -14.14 33.55
N PHE A 194 -1.47 -14.72 34.45
CA PHE A 194 -0.38 -15.62 34.03
C PHE A 194 -0.87 -16.79 33.16
N GLU A 195 -2.12 -17.22 33.30
CA GLU A 195 -2.71 -18.25 32.44
C GLU A 195 -2.72 -17.88 30.96
N CYS A 196 -2.72 -16.59 30.62
CA CYS A 196 -2.75 -16.13 29.23
C CYS A 196 -1.43 -16.37 28.49
N LEU A 197 -0.32 -16.49 29.23
CA LEU A 197 1.00 -16.71 28.69
C LEU A 197 1.18 -18.20 28.39
N GLY A 198 1.17 -18.54 27.10
CA GLY A 198 1.34 -19.92 26.63
C GLY A 198 0.07 -20.77 26.59
N THR A 199 -1.09 -20.23 26.96
CA THR A 199 -2.40 -20.89 26.77
C THR A 199 -3.17 -20.21 25.65
N THR A 200 -3.83 -21.01 24.81
CA THR A 200 -4.73 -20.48 23.78
C THR A 200 -6.08 -20.12 24.40
N GLY A 201 -6.45 -18.84 24.31
CA GLY A 201 -7.76 -18.31 24.71
C GLY A 201 -8.69 -18.12 23.51
N THR A 202 -9.97 -17.86 23.79
CA THR A 202 -10.98 -17.54 22.77
C THR A 202 -11.50 -16.13 22.97
N VAL A 203 -11.53 -15.32 21.91
CA VAL A 203 -12.10 -13.97 21.95
C VAL A 203 -13.61 -14.08 22.16
N VAL A 204 -14.12 -13.48 23.24
CA VAL A 204 -15.54 -13.51 23.60
C VAL A 204 -16.19 -12.14 23.55
N GLY A 205 -15.40 -11.07 23.47
CA GLY A 205 -15.89 -9.71 23.37
C GLY A 205 -14.84 -8.75 22.84
N ILE A 206 -15.33 -7.62 22.35
CA ILE A 206 -14.54 -6.45 21.98
C ILE A 206 -15.30 -5.27 22.58
N ASP A 207 -14.65 -4.46 23.39
CA ASP A 207 -15.29 -3.33 24.08
C ASP A 207 -15.27 -2.04 23.25
N GLU A 208 -15.70 -0.94 23.87
CA GLU A 208 -15.93 0.36 23.21
C GLU A 208 -14.62 1.08 22.83
N ASP A 209 -13.52 0.79 23.52
CA ASP A 209 -12.16 1.27 23.27
C ASP A 209 -11.33 0.33 22.38
N HIS A 210 -11.95 -0.76 21.89
CA HIS A 210 -11.39 -1.77 20.98
C HIS A 210 -10.38 -2.74 21.60
N ASP A 211 -10.41 -2.91 22.92
CA ASP A 211 -9.70 -3.97 23.62
C ASP A 211 -10.42 -5.30 23.51
N ILE A 212 -9.64 -6.37 23.69
CA ILE A 212 -10.07 -7.73 23.39
C ILE A 212 -10.34 -8.47 24.69
N VAL A 213 -11.58 -8.92 24.86
CA VAL A 213 -11.98 -9.77 25.98
C VAL A 213 -11.77 -11.23 25.59
N VAL A 214 -10.86 -11.91 26.27
CA VAL A 214 -10.48 -13.29 25.98
C VAL A 214 -10.89 -14.21 27.13
N LEU A 215 -11.59 -15.29 26.80
CA LEU A 215 -11.91 -16.38 27.72
C LEU A 215 -10.84 -17.46 27.62
N TYR A 216 -10.25 -17.81 28.76
CA TYR A 216 -9.34 -18.94 28.87
C TYR A 216 -10.06 -20.14 29.48
N PRO A 217 -9.68 -21.37 29.11
CA PRO A 217 -10.18 -22.57 29.76
C PRO A 217 -9.52 -22.68 31.14
N SER A 218 -10.03 -21.94 32.12
CA SER A 218 -9.46 -21.95 33.48
C SER A 218 -9.53 -23.36 34.06
N THR A 219 -8.39 -23.88 34.51
CA THR A 219 -8.34 -24.99 35.45
C THR A 219 -8.68 -24.44 36.84
N ASN A 220 -9.86 -24.78 37.36
CA ASN A 220 -10.16 -24.62 38.78
C ASN A 220 -9.22 -25.48 39.63
#